data_AF-G2DBG8-F1
#
_entry.id   AF-G2DBG8-F1
#
_cell.length_a   1.000
_cell.length_b   1.000
_cell.length_c   1.000
_cell.angle_alpha   90.00
_cell.angle_beta   90.00
_cell.angle_gamma   90.00
#
_symmetry.space_group_name_H-M   'P 1'
#
loop_
_entity.id
_entity.type
_entity.pdbx_description
1 polymer ?
#
loop_
_entity_poly.entity_id
_entity_poly.type
_entity_poly.pdbx_seq_one_letter_code
_entity_poly.pdbx_strand_id
1 'polypeptide(L)'
;MRVRLQPIVLLLLLNLSPLLAEESKPGYYYRPEGFIFRPGDEQLSCTDLDREIALFEPHTYSYKPKFYEDPLHGGSLLGGSIFHPALYAYLPYSAHVEYQEHERILQARRRIAVLRQLKAYQRCYED
;
A
#
# COMPACT_ATOMS: atom_id res chain seq x y z
N MET A 1 54.01 11.44 -14.87
CA MET A 1 53.40 12.65 -14.27
C MET A 1 52.45 12.20 -13.17
N ARG A 2 52.76 12.48 -11.90
CA ARG A 2 51.91 12.14 -10.74
C ARG A 2 51.07 13.36 -10.38
N VAL A 3 49.76 13.29 -10.61
CA VAL A 3 48.82 14.35 -10.23
C VAL A 3 48.54 14.22 -8.73
N ARG A 4 49.01 15.19 -7.93
CA ARG A 4 48.64 15.32 -6.51
C ARG A 4 47.21 15.85 -6.43
N LEU A 5 46.22 14.98 -6.19
CA LEU A 5 44.88 15.43 -5.81
C LEU A 5 44.96 16.09 -4.42
N GLN A 6 44.54 17.36 -4.35
CA GLN A 6 44.49 18.12 -3.12
C GLN A 6 43.29 17.67 -2.25
N PRO A 7 43.45 17.64 -0.91
CA PRO A 7 42.42 17.16 0.03
C PRO A 7 41.13 18.00 0.02
N ILE A 8 41.18 19.20 -0.54
CA ILE A 8 40.05 20.12 -0.69
C ILE A 8 39.00 19.56 -1.68
N VAL A 9 39.43 18.83 -2.71
CA VAL A 9 38.53 18.23 -3.71
C VAL A 9 37.72 17.07 -3.12
N LEU A 10 38.29 16.33 -2.17
CA LEU A 10 37.62 15.19 -1.52
C LEU A 10 36.52 15.66 -0.54
N LEU A 11 36.73 16.79 0.14
CA LEU A 11 35.76 17.40 1.06
C LEU A 11 34.57 18.04 0.34
N LEU A 12 34.78 18.52 -0.89
CA LEU A 12 33.69 19.03 -1.74
C LEU A 12 32.77 17.91 -2.24
N LEU A 13 33.30 16.71 -2.50
CA LEU A 13 32.51 15.57 -2.97
C LEU A 13 31.62 14.94 -1.88
N LEU A 14 32.02 15.01 -0.60
CA LEU A 14 31.25 14.45 0.52
C LEU A 14 30.00 15.26 0.88
N ASN A 15 29.97 16.56 0.54
CA ASN A 15 28.86 17.48 0.88
C ASN A 15 27.75 17.54 -0.18
N LEU A 16 27.90 16.88 -1.34
CA LEU A 16 26.85 16.83 -2.38
C LEU A 16 25.82 15.71 -2.17
N SER A 17 25.89 14.99 -1.04
CA SER A 17 25.06 13.81 -0.77
C SER A 17 23.55 14.04 -0.56
N PRO A 18 22.97 15.24 -0.29
CA PRO A 18 21.53 15.30 -0.04
C PRO A 18 20.67 15.33 -1.32
N LEU A 19 21.26 15.36 -2.53
CA LEU A 19 20.49 15.44 -3.78
C LEU A 19 19.89 14.12 -4.29
N LEU A 20 20.13 12.98 -3.62
CA LEU A 20 19.51 11.69 -3.94
C LEU A 20 18.34 11.34 -3.01
N ALA A 21 17.77 12.32 -2.31
CA ALA A 21 16.41 12.18 -1.81
C ALA A 21 15.47 12.30 -3.02
N GLU A 22 15.07 11.17 -3.59
CA GLU A 22 13.98 11.10 -4.56
C GLU A 22 12.72 11.62 -3.87
N GLU A 23 12.45 12.91 -4.02
CA GLU A 23 11.22 13.54 -3.56
C GLU A 23 10.08 12.99 -4.40
N SER A 24 9.48 11.89 -3.94
CA SER A 24 8.33 11.29 -4.59
C SER A 24 7.17 12.28 -4.51
N LYS A 25 6.95 13.04 -5.59
CA LYS A 25 5.75 13.87 -5.76
C LYS A 25 4.51 13.01 -5.49
N PRO A 26 3.49 13.53 -4.77
CA PRO A 26 2.26 12.78 -4.56
C PRO A 26 1.64 12.52 -5.94
N GLY A 27 1.63 11.25 -6.35
CA GLY A 27 0.91 10.84 -7.54
C GLY A 27 -0.58 10.98 -7.27
N TYR A 28 -1.32 11.55 -8.23
CA TYR A 28 -2.80 11.52 -8.20
C TYR A 28 -3.36 10.09 -8.17
N TYR A 29 -2.53 9.11 -8.52
CA TYR A 29 -2.86 7.70 -8.54
C TYR A 29 -1.92 6.92 -7.62
N TYR A 30 -2.45 5.84 -7.08
CA TYR A 30 -1.70 4.89 -6.28
C TYR A 30 -0.50 4.33 -7.06
N ARG A 31 0.71 4.46 -6.50
CA ARG A 31 1.94 3.91 -7.08
C ARG A 31 2.16 2.50 -6.52
N PRO A 32 2.53 1.51 -7.36
CA PRO A 32 2.89 0.20 -6.84
C PRO A 32 4.14 0.32 -5.95
N GLU A 33 3.98 0.01 -4.67
CA GLU A 33 5.10 -0.20 -3.75
C GLU A 33 5.67 -1.61 -3.93
N GLY A 34 6.99 -1.74 -3.79
CA GLY A 34 7.66 -3.04 -3.81
C GLY A 34 7.36 -3.88 -2.57
N PHE A 35 7.85 -5.12 -2.54
CA PHE A 35 7.75 -5.99 -1.37
C PHE A 35 8.60 -5.41 -0.22
N ILE A 36 7.97 -5.15 0.92
CA ILE A 36 8.65 -4.66 2.13
C ILE A 36 8.65 -5.78 3.18
N PHE A 37 9.83 -6.28 3.51
CA PHE A 37 10.02 -7.23 4.60
C PHE A 37 10.05 -6.47 5.93
N ARG A 38 9.30 -6.96 6.93
CA ARG A 38 9.39 -6.49 8.32
C ARG A 38 10.58 -7.15 9.00
N PRO A 39 11.22 -6.46 9.96
CA PRO A 39 12.30 -7.06 10.74
C PRO A 39 11.78 -8.32 11.46
N GLY A 40 12.47 -9.45 11.28
CA GLY A 40 12.11 -10.75 11.86
C GLY A 40 11.32 -11.67 10.93
N ASP A 41 10.82 -11.19 9.79
CA ASP A 41 10.07 -12.04 8.85
C ASP A 41 10.86 -13.24 8.33
N GLU A 42 12.16 -13.06 8.12
CA GLU A 42 13.06 -14.11 7.62
C GLU A 42 13.25 -15.27 8.63
N GLN A 43 12.93 -15.03 9.90
CA GLN A 43 13.09 -16.00 10.99
C GLN A 43 11.82 -16.82 11.24
N LEU A 44 10.71 -16.49 10.56
CA LEU A 44 9.45 -17.21 10.70
C LEU A 44 9.57 -18.62 10.13
N SER A 45 9.06 -19.60 10.86
CA SER A 45 8.93 -20.97 10.36
C SER A 45 7.82 -21.07 9.31
N CYS A 46 7.83 -22.12 8.47
CA CYS A 46 6.77 -22.37 7.50
C CYS A 46 5.37 -22.37 8.14
N THR A 47 5.21 -22.93 9.34
CA THR A 47 3.95 -22.93 10.08
C THR A 47 3.55 -21.56 10.60
N ASP A 48 4.53 -20.73 10.98
CA ASP A 48 4.26 -19.37 11.45
C ASP A 48 3.89 -18.46 10.27
N LEU A 49 4.54 -18.62 9.11
CA LEU A 49 4.17 -17.94 7.87
C LEU A 49 2.72 -18.25 7.48
N ASP A 50 2.31 -19.52 7.53
CA ASP A 50 0.93 -19.91 7.21
C ASP A 50 -0.08 -19.36 8.22
N ARG A 51 0.25 -19.38 9.51
CA ARG A 51 -0.59 -18.77 10.55
C ARG A 51 -0.75 -17.27 10.31
N GLU A 52 0.33 -16.57 9.98
CA GLU A 52 0.29 -15.13 9.75
C GLU A 52 -0.52 -14.79 8.49
N ILE A 53 -0.36 -15.54 7.39
CA ILE A 53 -1.21 -15.38 6.20
C ILE A 53 -2.69 -15.53 6.58
N ALA A 54 -3.04 -16.56 7.36
CA ALA A 54 -4.41 -16.78 7.80
C ALA A 54 -4.97 -15.64 8.67
N LEU A 55 -4.12 -14.97 9.47
CA LEU A 55 -4.52 -13.79 10.24
C LEU A 55 -4.84 -12.58 9.35
N PHE A 56 -4.15 -12.42 8.22
CA PHE A 56 -4.39 -11.30 7.31
C PHE A 56 -5.49 -11.55 6.29
N GLU A 57 -5.84 -12.80 5.98
CA GLU A 57 -6.84 -13.14 4.96
C GLU A 57 -8.20 -12.44 5.16
N PRO A 58 -8.78 -12.37 6.38
CA PRO A 58 -10.04 -11.65 6.62
C PRO A 58 -10.00 -10.16 6.25
N HIS A 59 -8.82 -9.54 6.34
CA HIS A 59 -8.63 -8.12 6.04
C HIS A 59 -8.56 -7.83 4.53
N THR A 60 -8.54 -8.86 3.68
CA THR A 60 -8.51 -8.72 2.21
C THR A 60 -9.88 -8.56 1.55
N TYR A 61 -10.94 -8.83 2.32
CA TYR A 61 -12.32 -8.78 1.85
C TYR A 61 -12.94 -7.41 2.08
N SER A 62 -13.89 -7.08 1.20
CA SER A 62 -14.74 -5.92 1.39
C SER A 62 -16.04 -6.31 2.09
N TYR A 63 -16.51 -5.47 3.01
CA TYR A 63 -17.78 -5.66 3.70
C TYR A 63 -18.90 -4.74 3.18
N LYS A 64 -18.58 -3.83 2.24
CA LYS A 64 -19.55 -2.93 1.60
C LYS A 64 -19.87 -3.39 0.17
N PRO A 65 -21.06 -3.08 -0.36
CA PRO A 65 -21.35 -3.21 -1.78
C PRO A 65 -20.51 -2.23 -2.62
N LYS A 66 -20.33 -2.55 -3.90
CA LYS A 66 -19.70 -1.62 -4.85
C LYS A 66 -20.62 -0.44 -5.14
N PHE A 67 -20.04 0.63 -5.70
CA PHE A 67 -20.76 1.88 -5.98
C PHE A 67 -22.13 1.68 -6.66
N TYR A 68 -22.18 0.91 -7.75
CA TYR A 68 -23.42 0.68 -8.52
C TYR A 68 -24.35 -0.40 -7.96
N GLU A 69 -23.87 -1.15 -6.96
CA GLU A 69 -24.64 -2.23 -6.31
C GLU A 69 -25.35 -1.74 -5.04
N ASP A 70 -25.02 -0.53 -4.57
CA ASP A 70 -25.61 0.08 -3.39
C ASP A 70 -26.84 0.95 -3.76
N PRO A 71 -28.04 0.61 -3.27
CA PRO A 71 -29.23 1.42 -3.52
C PRO A 71 -29.15 2.83 -2.94
N LEU A 72 -28.33 3.06 -1.90
CA LEU A 72 -28.16 4.38 -1.30
C LEU A 72 -27.40 5.33 -2.23
N HIS A 73 -26.40 4.85 -2.98
CA HIS A 73 -25.74 5.70 -3.98
C HIS A 73 -26.71 6.13 -5.08
N GLY A 74 -27.51 5.19 -5.59
CA GLY A 74 -28.54 5.49 -6.58
C GLY A 74 -29.59 6.47 -6.04
N GLY A 75 -30.06 6.25 -4.81
CA GLY A 75 -30.99 7.13 -4.12
C GLY A 75 -30.44 8.54 -3.91
N SER A 76 -29.17 8.68 -3.57
CA SER A 76 -28.51 9.98 -3.40
C SER A 76 -28.29 10.72 -4.71
N LEU A 77 -27.95 10.01 -5.79
CA LEU A 77 -27.84 10.61 -7.13
C LEU A 77 -29.19 11.14 -7.62
N LEU A 78 -30.23 10.29 -7.56
CA LEU A 78 -31.59 10.68 -7.97
C LEU A 78 -32.17 11.75 -7.05
N GLY A 79 -32.01 11.57 -5.74
CA GLY A 79 -32.43 12.49 -4.69
C GLY A 79 -31.83 13.89 -4.87
N GLY A 80 -30.51 13.94 -5.07
CA GLY A 80 -29.77 15.18 -5.28
C GLY A 80 -30.16 15.89 -6.57
N SER A 81 -30.52 15.13 -7.61
CA SER A 81 -30.89 15.65 -8.93
C SER A 81 -32.33 16.17 -9.00
N ILE A 82 -33.28 15.43 -8.41
CA ILE A 82 -34.72 15.69 -8.54
C ILE A 82 -35.24 16.56 -7.40
N PHE A 83 -34.80 16.32 -6.17
CA PHE A 83 -35.43 16.90 -4.98
C PHE A 83 -34.60 18.00 -4.35
N HIS A 84 -33.38 17.68 -3.87
CA HIS A 84 -32.55 18.65 -3.15
C HIS A 84 -31.06 18.30 -3.19
N PRO A 85 -30.15 19.22 -3.60
CA PRO A 85 -28.72 18.94 -3.74
C PRO A 85 -28.02 18.42 -2.48
N ALA A 86 -28.52 18.73 -1.28
CA ALA A 86 -27.97 18.20 -0.03
C ALA A 86 -27.98 16.66 0.04
N LEU A 87 -28.85 15.98 -0.71
CA LEU A 87 -28.90 14.52 -0.77
C LEU A 87 -27.67 13.90 -1.44
N TYR A 88 -26.86 14.69 -2.17
CA TYR A 88 -25.55 14.26 -2.66
C TYR A 88 -24.53 14.03 -1.54
N ALA A 89 -24.76 14.52 -0.32
CA ALA A 89 -23.80 14.44 0.78
C ALA A 89 -23.41 13.00 1.16
N TYR A 90 -24.25 12.01 0.84
CA TYR A 90 -23.92 10.60 1.04
C TYR A 90 -22.75 10.13 0.14
N LEU A 91 -22.65 10.64 -1.09
CA LEU A 91 -21.63 10.21 -2.07
C LEU A 91 -20.18 10.47 -1.60
N PRO A 92 -19.80 11.70 -1.15
CA PRO A 92 -18.45 11.92 -0.64
C PRO A 92 -18.20 11.16 0.68
N TYR A 93 -19.22 10.98 1.52
CA TYR A 93 -19.10 10.19 2.75
C TYR A 93 -18.77 8.72 2.44
N SER A 94 -19.53 8.09 1.54
CA SER A 94 -19.34 6.69 1.18
C SER A 94 -18.02 6.45 0.44
N ALA A 95 -17.57 7.43 -0.37
CA ALA A 95 -16.26 7.42 -1.01
C ALA A 95 -15.12 7.49 0.02
N HIS A 96 -15.28 8.30 1.08
CA HIS A 96 -14.29 8.35 2.17
C HIS A 96 -14.17 7.01 2.90
N VAL A 97 -15.30 6.36 3.20
CA VAL A 97 -15.30 5.02 3.82
C VAL A 97 -14.65 3.99 2.89
N GLU A 98 -14.92 4.06 1.59
CA GLU A 98 -14.28 3.19 0.59
C GLU A 98 -12.76 3.34 0.56
N TYR A 99 -12.28 4.57 0.64
CA TYR A 99 -10.85 4.86 0.65
C TYR A 99 -10.17 4.20 1.85
N GLN A 100 -10.74 4.34 3.05
CA GLN A 100 -10.20 3.70 4.27
C GLN A 100 -10.18 2.17 4.17
N GLU A 101 -11.25 1.60 3.61
CA GLU A 101 -11.35 0.16 3.39
C GLU A 101 -10.34 -0.33 2.35
N HIS A 102 -10.16 0.42 1.27
CA HIS A 102 -9.22 0.11 0.21
C HIS A 102 -7.78 0.06 0.75
N GLU A 103 -7.39 1.04 1.58
CA GLU A 103 -6.10 1.06 2.24
C GLU A 103 -5.87 -0.18 3.10
N ARG A 104 -6.84 -0.56 3.94
CA ARG A 104 -6.77 -1.79 4.74
C ARG A 104 -6.57 -3.03 3.86
N ILE A 105 -7.37 -3.17 2.81
CA ILE A 105 -7.32 -4.31 1.90
C ILE A 105 -5.97 -4.37 1.17
N LEU A 106 -5.47 -3.24 0.68
CA LEU A 106 -4.19 -3.16 0.01
C LEU A 106 -3.04 -3.55 0.94
N GLN A 107 -3.02 -3.04 2.17
CA GLN A 107 -2.00 -3.37 3.16
C GLN A 107 -2.01 -4.87 3.49
N ALA A 108 -3.19 -5.45 3.72
CA ALA A 108 -3.33 -6.88 3.97
C ALA A 108 -2.85 -7.74 2.78
N ARG A 109 -3.26 -7.39 1.55
CA ARG A 109 -2.83 -8.09 0.33
C ARG A 109 -1.32 -8.01 0.11
N ARG A 110 -0.71 -6.83 0.33
CA ARG A 110 0.74 -6.66 0.24
C ARG A 110 1.45 -7.54 1.27
N ARG A 111 0.99 -7.52 2.52
CA ARG A 111 1.57 -8.35 3.59
C ARG A 111 1.51 -9.84 3.25
N ILE A 112 0.35 -10.32 2.81
CA ILE A 112 0.18 -11.71 2.36
C ILE A 112 1.11 -12.04 1.20
N ALA A 113 1.27 -11.14 0.23
CA ALA A 113 2.14 -11.38 -0.91
C ALA A 113 3.62 -11.51 -0.49
N VAL A 114 4.10 -10.69 0.46
CA VAL A 114 5.44 -10.83 1.06
C VAL A 114 5.59 -12.19 1.77
N LEU A 115 4.62 -12.57 2.60
CA LEU A 115 4.66 -13.83 3.35
C LEU A 115 4.66 -15.05 2.40
N ARG A 116 3.87 -15.01 1.32
CA ARG A 116 3.85 -16.05 0.28
C ARG A 116 5.18 -16.14 -0.47
N GLN A 117 5.84 -15.01 -0.71
CA GLN A 117 7.18 -14.98 -1.30
C GLN A 117 8.23 -15.60 -0.36
N LEU A 118 8.19 -15.31 0.94
CA LEU A 118 9.07 -15.95 1.93
C LEU A 118 8.84 -17.46 2.01
N LYS A 119 7.57 -17.89 1.98
CA LYS A 119 7.22 -19.31 1.93
C LYS A 119 7.83 -20.00 0.70
N ALA A 120 7.85 -19.31 -0.44
CA ALA A 120 8.50 -19.81 -1.65
C ALA A 120 10.02 -19.87 -1.52
N TYR A 121 10.66 -18.86 -0.91
CA TYR A 121 12.11 -18.85 -0.67
C TYR A 121 12.57 -19.94 0.31
N GLN A 122 11.76 -20.23 1.34
CA GLN A 122 12.03 -21.30 2.30
C GLN A 122 11.67 -22.69 1.77
N ARG A 123 11.11 -22.80 0.56
CA ARG A 123 10.66 -24.07 -0.05
C ARG A 123 9.71 -24.88 0.82
N CYS A 124 8.80 -24.22 1.53
CA CYS A 124 7.80 -24.87 2.41
C CYS A 124 6.75 -25.75 1.67
N TYR A 125 7.01 -26.09 0.41
CA TYR A 125 6.18 -26.92 -0.46
C TYR A 125 6.90 -28.23 -0.87
N GLU A 126 8.16 -28.40 -0.46
CA GLU A 126 8.95 -29.61 -0.65
C GLU A 126 8.97 -30.36 0.68
N ASP A 127 8.16 -31.42 0.80
CA ASP A 127 8.25 -32.43 1.86
C ASP A 127 9.15 -33.59 1.43
#